data_AF-A0A6I7PUC5-F1
#
_entry.id   AF-A0A6I7PUC5-F1
#
_cell.length_a   1.000
_cell.length_b   1.000
_cell.length_c   1.000
_cell.angle_alpha   90.00
_cell.angle_beta   90.00
_cell.angle_gamma   90.00
#
_symmetry.space_group_name_H-M   'P 1'
#
loop_
_entity.id
_entity.type
_entity.pdbx_description
1 polymer ?
#
loop_
_entity_poly.entity_id
_entity_poly.type
_entity_poly.pdbx_seq_one_letter_code
_entity_poly.pdbx_strand_id
1 'polypeptide(L)'
;MIPDLNPAVADLLELARTRGWLAYEEINDTLPDEMVDPARMEELLVIIDHIGVPLLDLRDFRARRRREIEAKAAAAAKRERAAAAAAAEDDDDLAPLPEPVPDEETIRELREAIESESSTKRIDDPVRMYLTQMGSISLLTREEEIRLAKKIEVTRMIFRRRVLESDHAIVQAIETLTHVDKGELPFDRTMKISTAEENAKEKIARRIPYNLETLQKLLDLNRADWDRLEQAKQAKDEKAVESITATMDMRRRKMATLVEEMSLRTSRIVPYLKKLRSIAQKMKELQRDIAKAEKFPGRFDPEDVEVMQEEIEGLRSLVCEEPEELYERVRAIDAVFWEYEQAKRDLSGGNLRLVVSIAKKYRNRGLSFLDIIQEGNTGLMRAVD
;
A
#
# COMPACT_ATOMS: atom_id res chain seq x y z
N MET A 1 -0.26 31.31 3.91
CA MET A 1 1.10 31.44 4.48
C MET A 1 1.62 30.02 4.58
N ILE A 2 2.54 29.65 3.69
CA ILE A 2 3.21 28.35 3.77
C ILE A 2 4.20 28.50 4.94
N PRO A 3 4.20 27.61 5.96
CA PRO A 3 5.14 27.68 7.07
C PRO A 3 6.58 27.52 6.57
N ASP A 4 7.58 27.73 7.44
CA ASP A 4 9.01 27.49 7.15
C ASP A 4 9.26 26.02 6.77
N LEU A 5 8.92 25.63 5.54
CA LEU A 5 9.28 24.33 4.98
C LEU A 5 10.76 24.35 4.59
N ASN A 6 11.42 23.21 4.80
CA ASN A 6 12.78 23.02 4.34
C ASN A 6 12.83 23.26 2.81
N PRO A 7 13.82 24.01 2.29
CA PRO A 7 13.90 24.36 0.87
C PRO A 7 13.83 23.15 -0.07
N ALA A 8 14.37 21.99 0.34
CA ALA A 8 14.28 20.75 -0.44
C ALA A 8 12.84 20.26 -0.66
N VAL A 9 11.96 20.46 0.34
CA VAL A 9 10.55 20.07 0.26
C VAL A 9 9.75 21.09 -0.54
N ALA A 10 10.10 22.37 -0.47
CA ALA A 10 9.49 23.41 -1.29
C ALA A 10 9.76 23.17 -2.79
N ASP A 11 11.01 22.86 -3.16
CA ASP A 11 11.40 22.54 -4.53
C ASP A 11 10.67 21.29 -5.05
N LEU A 12 10.49 20.26 -4.20
CA LEU A 12 9.73 19.07 -4.54
C LEU A 12 8.26 19.39 -4.83
N LEU A 13 7.63 20.25 -4.02
CA LEU A 13 6.23 20.64 -4.19
C LEU A 13 6.02 21.48 -5.46
N GLU A 14 6.95 22.36 -5.82
CA GLU A 14 6.90 23.09 -7.10
C GLU A 14 7.05 22.16 -8.31
N LEU A 15 7.97 21.19 -8.21
CA LEU A 15 8.17 20.17 -9.24
C LEU A 15 6.91 19.30 -9.40
N ALA A 16 6.31 18.91 -8.29
CA ALA A 16 5.07 18.14 -8.23
C ALA A 16 3.90 18.92 -8.85
N ARG A 17 3.79 20.23 -8.57
CA ARG A 17 2.77 21.12 -9.15
C ARG A 17 2.94 21.27 -10.67
N THR A 18 4.18 21.34 -11.15
CA THR A 18 4.47 21.42 -12.59
C THR A 18 4.17 20.11 -13.31
N ARG A 19 4.45 18.97 -12.66
CA ARG A 19 4.22 17.63 -13.21
C ARG A 19 2.77 17.13 -13.07
N GLY A 20 2.02 17.66 -12.10
CA GLY A 20 0.66 17.24 -11.80
C GLY A 20 0.55 15.87 -11.11
N TRP A 21 1.64 15.35 -10.54
CA TRP A 21 1.69 14.15 -9.71
C TRP A 21 2.96 14.13 -8.85
N LEU A 22 2.96 13.38 -7.74
CA LEU A 22 4.11 13.21 -6.85
C LEU A 22 4.27 11.73 -6.47
N ALA A 23 5.48 11.17 -6.56
CA ALA A 23 5.71 9.77 -6.15
C ALA A 23 6.05 9.68 -4.65
N TYR A 24 5.62 8.57 -4.02
CA TYR A 24 5.99 8.31 -2.61
C TYR A 24 7.50 8.16 -2.40
N GLU A 25 8.25 7.67 -3.41
CA GLU A 25 9.71 7.62 -3.30
C GLU A 25 10.35 9.01 -3.26
N GLU A 26 9.86 9.95 -4.06
CA GLU A 26 10.44 11.30 -4.12
C GLU A 26 10.27 12.02 -2.78
N ILE A 27 9.14 11.80 -2.11
CA ILE A 27 8.90 12.25 -0.73
C ILE A 27 9.94 11.61 0.22
N ASN A 28 10.10 10.29 0.17
CA ASN A 28 11.02 9.58 1.06
C ASN A 28 12.50 9.95 0.84
N ASP A 29 12.90 10.23 -0.40
CA ASP A 29 14.29 10.53 -0.76
C ASP A 29 14.66 12.00 -0.48
N THR A 30 13.68 12.90 -0.46
CA THR A 30 13.91 14.36 -0.25
C THR A 30 13.55 14.84 1.15
N LEU A 31 12.82 14.05 1.95
CA LEU A 31 12.48 14.42 3.32
C LEU A 31 13.73 14.45 4.21
N PRO A 32 14.05 15.61 4.85
CA PRO A 32 15.09 15.68 5.85
C PRO A 32 14.75 14.83 7.09
N ASP A 33 15.77 14.30 7.76
CA ASP A 33 15.63 13.46 8.95
C ASP A 33 14.83 14.11 10.10
N GLU A 34 14.80 15.46 10.15
CA GLU A 34 14.08 16.25 11.14
C GLU A 34 12.56 16.38 10.86
N MET A 35 12.09 15.94 9.70
CA MET A 35 10.67 16.00 9.30
C MET A 35 9.95 14.65 9.40
N VAL A 36 10.61 13.62 9.92
CA VAL A 36 10.03 12.28 10.15
C VAL A 36 9.07 12.24 11.35
N ASP A 37 8.84 13.38 12.01
CA ASP A 37 7.85 13.51 13.09
C ASP A 37 6.40 13.37 12.55
N PRO A 38 5.52 12.59 13.22
CA PRO A 38 4.13 12.41 12.80
C PRO A 38 3.34 13.71 12.56
N ALA A 39 3.57 14.76 13.36
CA ALA A 39 2.85 16.03 13.22
C ALA A 39 3.28 16.81 11.97
N ARG A 40 4.56 16.75 11.62
CA ARG A 40 5.11 17.42 10.42
C ARG A 40 4.73 16.69 9.13
N MET A 41 4.65 15.37 9.18
CA MET A 41 4.14 14.56 8.07
C MET A 41 2.67 14.85 7.79
N GLU A 42 1.86 15.04 8.83
CA GLU A 42 0.46 15.44 8.67
C GLU A 42 0.32 16.81 8.00
N GLU A 43 1.13 17.78 8.42
CA GLU A 43 1.19 19.10 7.78
C GLU A 43 1.58 19.00 6.29
N LEU A 44 2.58 18.18 5.95
CA LEU A 44 2.99 17.96 4.57
C LEU A 44 1.90 17.29 3.72
N LEU A 45 1.21 16.28 4.26
CA LEU A 45 0.11 15.61 3.55
C LEU A 45 -1.08 16.54 3.32
N VAL A 46 -1.40 17.41 4.29
CA VAL A 46 -2.42 18.46 4.12
C VAL A 46 -2.02 19.45 3.03
N ILE A 47 -0.74 19.83 2.95
CA ILE A 47 -0.23 20.71 1.90
C ILE A 47 -0.33 20.05 0.52
N ILE A 48 0.06 18.77 0.39
CA ILE A 48 -0.04 18.04 -0.88
C ILE A 48 -1.49 17.93 -1.36
N ASP A 49 -2.42 17.66 -0.44
CA ASP A 49 -3.86 17.60 -0.70
C ASP A 49 -4.40 18.98 -1.15
N HIS A 50 -3.94 20.06 -0.51
CA HIS A 50 -4.31 21.44 -0.88
C HIS A 50 -3.78 21.86 -2.26
N ILE A 51 -2.61 21.36 -2.66
CA ILE A 51 -2.04 21.61 -4.00
C ILE A 51 -2.76 20.75 -5.07
N GLY A 52 -3.52 19.73 -4.66
CA GLY A 52 -4.34 18.91 -5.55
C GLY A 52 -3.53 17.93 -6.41
N VAL A 53 -2.36 17.53 -5.92
CA VAL A 53 -1.43 16.66 -6.67
C VAL A 53 -1.60 15.20 -6.23
N PRO A 54 -1.96 14.27 -7.13
CA PRO A 54 -2.14 12.86 -6.79
C PRO A 54 -0.80 12.19 -6.43
N LEU A 55 -0.81 11.46 -5.31
CA LEU A 55 0.31 10.63 -4.84
C LEU A 55 0.30 9.26 -5.51
N LEU A 56 1.42 8.86 -6.13
CA LEU A 56 1.57 7.63 -6.90
C LEU A 56 2.56 6.64 -6.27
N ASP A 57 2.23 5.34 -6.31
CA ASP A 57 3.08 4.21 -5.92
C ASP A 57 4.12 3.87 -7.01
N LEU A 58 5.22 3.21 -6.65
CA LEU A 58 6.27 2.70 -7.55
C LEU A 58 5.75 2.02 -8.83
N ARG A 59 4.63 1.28 -8.74
CA ARG A 59 4.02 0.58 -9.89
C ARG A 59 3.41 1.55 -10.88
N ASP A 60 2.67 2.55 -10.38
CA ASP A 60 2.07 3.60 -11.20
C ASP A 60 3.13 4.59 -11.69
N PHE A 61 4.14 4.86 -10.88
CA PHE A 61 5.34 5.60 -11.25
C PHE A 61 6.09 4.91 -12.40
N ARG A 62 6.39 3.61 -12.30
CA ARG A 62 7.06 2.85 -13.38
C ARG A 62 6.19 2.75 -14.62
N ALA A 63 4.88 2.57 -14.48
CA ALA A 63 3.96 2.53 -15.61
C ALA A 63 3.85 3.89 -16.31
N ARG A 64 3.75 4.99 -15.57
CA ARG A 64 3.68 6.35 -16.12
C ARG A 64 5.02 6.83 -16.65
N ARG A 65 6.13 6.55 -15.98
CA ARG A 65 7.48 6.83 -16.47
C ARG A 65 7.77 6.04 -17.73
N ARG A 66 7.35 4.78 -17.79
CA ARG A 66 7.41 3.98 -19.03
C ARG A 66 6.58 4.61 -20.13
N ARG A 67 5.33 5.02 -19.85
CA ARG A 67 4.49 5.75 -20.82
C ARG A 67 5.07 7.09 -21.24
N GLU A 68 5.74 7.83 -20.36
CA GLU A 68 6.44 9.07 -20.68
C GLU A 68 7.67 8.82 -21.55
N ILE A 69 8.45 7.78 -21.24
CA ILE A 69 9.60 7.37 -22.04
C ILE A 69 9.12 6.88 -23.41
N GLU A 70 8.06 6.08 -23.47
CA GLU A 70 7.43 5.61 -24.71
C GLU A 70 6.81 6.77 -25.50
N ALA A 71 6.17 7.75 -24.85
CA ALA A 71 5.61 8.93 -25.49
C ALA A 71 6.70 9.89 -25.98
N LYS A 72 7.79 10.07 -25.22
CA LYS A 72 8.97 10.84 -25.65
C LYS A 72 9.71 10.14 -26.78
N ALA A 73 9.83 8.82 -26.74
CA ALA A 73 10.41 8.01 -27.82
C ALA A 73 9.52 8.05 -29.07
N ALA A 74 8.20 7.96 -28.94
CA ALA A 74 7.25 8.09 -30.04
C ALA A 74 7.24 9.51 -30.62
N ALA A 75 7.35 10.54 -29.79
CA ALA A 75 7.47 11.93 -30.22
C ALA A 75 8.81 12.19 -30.91
N ALA A 76 9.92 11.63 -30.40
CA ALA A 76 11.23 11.69 -31.03
C ALA A 76 11.23 10.97 -32.39
N ALA A 77 10.69 9.75 -32.47
CA ALA A 77 10.54 9.00 -33.72
C ALA A 77 9.60 9.69 -34.72
N LYS A 78 8.55 10.40 -34.24
CA LYS A 78 7.68 11.21 -35.09
C LYS A 78 8.38 12.47 -35.59
N ARG A 79 9.26 13.07 -34.78
CA ARG A 79 10.08 14.23 -35.15
C ARG A 79 11.20 13.84 -36.12
N GLU A 80 11.76 12.65 -35.95
CA GLU A 80 12.76 12.05 -36.84
C GLU A 80 12.14 11.59 -38.17
N ARG A 81 10.94 11.00 -38.16
CA ARG A 81 10.17 10.73 -39.39
C ARG A 81 9.72 12.01 -40.10
N ALA A 82 9.38 13.06 -39.37
CA ALA A 82 9.04 14.36 -39.96
C ALA A 82 10.28 15.07 -40.53
N ALA A 83 11.45 14.92 -39.89
CA ALA A 83 12.73 15.40 -40.42
C ALA A 83 13.19 14.60 -41.64
N ALA A 84 13.01 13.27 -41.65
CA ALA A 84 13.31 12.41 -42.79
C ALA A 84 12.35 12.66 -43.98
N ALA A 85 11.07 12.95 -43.72
CA ALA A 85 10.11 13.31 -44.76
C ALA A 85 10.36 14.73 -45.34
N ALA A 86 10.98 15.62 -44.58
CA ALA A 86 11.38 16.96 -45.05
C ALA A 86 12.75 16.96 -45.78
N ALA A 87 13.51 15.87 -45.68
CA ALA A 87 14.82 15.69 -46.33
C ALA A 87 14.77 14.76 -47.57
N ALA A 88 13.57 14.33 -47.98
CA ALA A 88 13.35 13.41 -49.11
C ALA A 88 12.75 14.11 -50.35
N GLU A 89 13.12 15.36 -50.59
CA GLU A 89 13.10 16.00 -51.91
C GLU A 89 14.54 16.43 -52.22
N ASP A 90 15.42 15.45 -52.47
CA ASP A 90 16.48 15.51 -53.48
C ASP A 90 17.41 14.30 -53.31
N ASP A 91 17.64 13.67 -54.46
CA ASP A 91 18.69 12.72 -54.83
C ASP A 91 18.64 11.24 -54.45
N ASP A 92 18.92 10.48 -55.52
CA ASP A 92 18.96 9.04 -55.71
C ASP A 92 20.17 8.35 -55.02
N ASP A 93 20.06 7.03 -54.90
CA ASP A 93 21.12 6.04 -54.62
C ASP A 93 21.80 6.02 -53.22
N LEU A 94 21.41 5.04 -52.40
CA LEU A 94 22.38 4.15 -51.72
C LEU A 94 21.72 2.85 -51.22
N ALA A 95 22.30 1.71 -51.58
CA ALA A 95 21.87 0.35 -51.20
C ALA A 95 22.06 0.04 -49.69
N PRO A 96 21.28 -0.87 -49.09
CA PRO A 96 21.43 -1.24 -47.68
C PRO A 96 22.60 -2.21 -47.45
N LEU A 97 23.43 -1.92 -46.45
CA LEU A 97 24.44 -2.82 -45.89
C LEU A 97 23.78 -3.91 -45.01
N PRO A 98 24.27 -5.17 -45.01
CA PRO A 98 23.71 -6.25 -44.20
C PRO A 98 24.17 -6.18 -42.73
N GLU A 99 23.25 -6.45 -41.79
CA GLU A 99 23.59 -6.70 -40.38
C GLU A 99 24.24 -8.08 -40.19
N PRO A 100 25.23 -8.23 -39.28
CA PRO A 100 25.87 -9.52 -39.03
C PRO A 100 24.96 -10.42 -38.19
N VAL A 101 24.63 -11.59 -38.72
CA VAL A 101 23.97 -12.68 -37.99
C VAL A 101 25.06 -13.46 -37.23
N PRO A 102 24.95 -13.70 -35.92
CA PRO A 102 25.91 -14.53 -35.21
C PRO A 102 25.87 -15.97 -35.75
N ASP A 103 27.05 -16.57 -35.86
CA ASP A 103 27.31 -17.90 -36.40
C ASP A 103 26.77 -19.04 -35.50
N GLU A 104 26.31 -20.13 -36.12
CA GLU A 104 25.74 -21.30 -35.45
C GLU A 104 26.70 -21.97 -34.44
N GLU A 105 28.02 -21.77 -34.62
CA GLU A 105 29.06 -22.29 -33.72
C GLU A 105 29.04 -21.57 -32.36
N THR A 106 28.84 -20.26 -32.35
CA THR A 106 28.72 -19.44 -31.13
C THR A 106 27.46 -19.78 -30.33
N ILE A 107 26.35 -20.11 -31.02
CA ILE A 107 25.11 -20.56 -30.36
C ILE A 107 25.28 -21.96 -29.75
N ARG A 108 26.09 -22.82 -30.38
CA ARG A 108 26.37 -24.18 -29.87
C ARG A 108 27.27 -24.15 -28.64
N GLU A 109 28.32 -23.34 -28.65
CA GLU A 109 29.21 -23.16 -27.48
C GLU A 109 28.47 -22.58 -26.27
N LEU A 110 27.54 -21.64 -26.50
CA LEU A 110 26.71 -21.08 -25.44
C LEU A 110 25.73 -22.12 -24.84
N ARG A 111 25.23 -23.05 -25.66
CA ARG A 111 24.37 -24.15 -25.20
C ARG A 111 25.14 -25.23 -24.43
N GLU A 112 26.33 -25.61 -24.87
CA GLU A 112 27.18 -26.57 -24.15
C GLU A 112 27.68 -26.01 -22.81
N ALA A 113 27.95 -24.69 -22.72
CA ALA A 113 28.25 -24.03 -21.46
C ALA A 113 27.07 -24.12 -20.46
N ILE A 114 25.83 -23.90 -20.93
CA ILE A 114 24.60 -23.99 -20.12
C ILE A 114 24.30 -25.44 -19.69
N GLU A 115 24.54 -26.42 -20.57
CA GLU A 115 24.34 -27.84 -20.24
C GLU A 115 25.40 -28.36 -19.25
N SER A 116 26.64 -27.86 -19.29
CA SER A 116 27.69 -28.26 -18.35
C SER A 116 27.45 -27.77 -16.90
N GLU A 117 26.82 -26.60 -16.72
CA GLU A 117 26.40 -26.08 -15.41
C GLU A 117 25.20 -26.83 -14.81
N SER A 118 24.40 -27.50 -15.65
CA SER A 118 23.23 -28.29 -15.20
C SER A 118 23.61 -29.59 -14.45
N SER A 119 24.90 -29.96 -14.44
CA SER A 119 25.41 -31.13 -13.71
C SER A 119 25.70 -30.88 -12.22
N THR A 120 25.07 -29.85 -11.63
CA THR A 120 25.13 -29.60 -10.19
C THR A 120 24.36 -30.69 -9.45
N LYS A 121 25.09 -31.64 -8.84
CA LYS A 121 24.60 -32.71 -7.94
C LYS A 121 23.28 -32.35 -7.25
N ARG A 122 22.26 -33.21 -7.45
CA ARG A 122 20.94 -33.17 -6.77
C ARG A 122 21.06 -32.65 -5.34
N ILE A 123 20.49 -31.47 -5.09
CA ILE A 123 20.47 -30.81 -3.78
C ILE A 123 19.37 -31.48 -2.96
N ASP A 124 19.66 -32.63 -2.34
CA ASP A 124 18.70 -33.39 -1.51
C ASP A 124 18.71 -32.99 -0.02
N ASP A 125 19.58 -32.05 0.41
CA ASP A 125 19.61 -31.57 1.80
C ASP A 125 18.84 -30.25 1.94
N PRO A 126 17.69 -30.22 2.68
CA PRO A 126 16.91 -29.02 2.89
C PRO A 126 17.69 -27.90 3.59
N VAL A 127 18.69 -28.23 4.42
CA VAL A 127 19.59 -27.24 5.04
C VAL A 127 20.45 -26.57 3.98
N ARG A 128 21.01 -27.36 3.06
CA ARG A 128 21.83 -26.84 1.96
C ARG A 128 21.01 -26.00 1.00
N MET A 129 19.78 -26.43 0.68
CA MET A 129 18.84 -25.65 -0.14
C MET A 129 18.58 -24.27 0.50
N TYR A 130 18.28 -24.25 1.80
CA TYR A 130 18.05 -23.01 2.55
C TYR A 130 19.30 -22.10 2.58
N LEU A 131 20.48 -22.65 2.84
CA LEU A 131 21.72 -21.88 2.88
C LEU A 131 22.10 -21.29 1.51
N THR A 132 21.85 -22.03 0.42
CA THR A 132 22.03 -21.52 -0.95
C THR A 132 21.04 -20.39 -1.26
N GLN A 133 19.76 -20.54 -0.91
CA GLN A 133 18.74 -19.49 -1.07
C GLN A 133 19.02 -18.25 -0.22
N MET A 134 19.53 -18.43 1.01
CA MET A 134 19.96 -17.32 1.85
C MET A 134 21.23 -16.66 1.30
N GLY A 135 22.11 -17.43 0.67
CA GLY A 135 23.35 -16.95 0.06
C GLY A 135 23.11 -16.02 -1.13
N SER A 136 22.01 -16.19 -1.86
CA SER A 136 21.65 -15.31 -2.99
C SER A 136 21.14 -13.93 -2.56
N ILE A 137 20.78 -13.74 -1.29
CA ILE A 137 20.37 -12.43 -0.77
C ILE A 137 21.61 -11.66 -0.31
N SER A 138 21.84 -10.48 -0.89
CA SER A 138 22.93 -9.59 -0.52
C SER A 138 22.80 -9.11 0.93
N LEU A 139 23.94 -8.90 1.59
CA LEU A 139 23.97 -8.25 2.91
C LEU A 139 23.54 -6.80 2.76
N LEU A 140 22.77 -6.32 3.73
CA LEU A 140 22.44 -4.91 3.83
C LEU A 140 23.59 -4.16 4.48
N THR A 141 23.87 -2.98 3.96
CA THR A 141 24.69 -1.98 4.63
C THR A 141 23.89 -1.25 5.70
N ARG A 142 24.58 -0.59 6.65
CA ARG A 142 23.92 0.20 7.71
C ARG A 142 22.97 1.26 7.13
N GLU A 143 23.35 1.90 6.03
CA GLU A 143 22.53 2.92 5.37
C GLU A 143 21.26 2.32 4.76
N GLU A 144 21.38 1.15 4.11
CA GLU A 144 20.23 0.43 3.57
C GLU A 144 19.28 -0.07 4.66
N GLU A 145 19.82 -0.53 5.80
CA GLU A 145 19.01 -0.92 6.96
C GLU A 145 18.21 0.27 7.51
N ILE A 146 18.84 1.43 7.68
CA ILE A 146 18.16 2.65 8.12
C ILE A 146 17.09 3.07 7.11
N ARG A 147 17.40 3.03 5.81
CA ARG A 147 16.44 3.37 4.75
C ARG A 147 15.24 2.44 4.75
N LEU A 148 15.45 1.13 4.88
CA LEU A 148 14.37 0.15 4.96
C LEU A 148 13.55 0.33 6.24
N ALA A 149 14.18 0.61 7.37
CA ALA A 149 13.47 0.89 8.63
C ALA A 149 12.57 2.13 8.51
N LYS A 150 13.09 3.24 7.95
CA LYS A 150 12.29 4.45 7.66
C LYS A 150 11.13 4.12 6.71
N LYS A 151 11.39 3.38 5.64
CA LYS A 151 10.35 2.95 4.69
C LYS A 151 9.26 2.11 5.36
N ILE A 152 9.61 1.18 6.24
CA ILE A 152 8.64 0.38 7.00
C ILE A 152 7.77 1.27 7.88
N GLU A 153 8.33 2.25 8.57
CA GLU A 153 7.56 3.12 9.46
C GLU A 153 6.58 4.02 8.68
N VAL A 154 7.06 4.64 7.59
CA VAL A 154 6.22 5.51 6.73
C VAL A 154 5.09 4.71 6.08
N THR A 155 5.41 3.58 5.44
CA THR A 155 4.40 2.74 4.77
C THR A 155 3.41 2.15 5.77
N ARG A 156 3.86 1.78 6.98
CA ARG A 156 2.99 1.35 8.08
C ARG A 156 2.02 2.45 8.49
N MET A 157 2.50 3.67 8.69
CA MET A 157 1.67 4.81 9.07
C MET A 157 0.58 5.07 8.00
N ILE A 158 0.98 5.16 6.73
CA ILE A 158 0.06 5.39 5.61
C ILE A 158 -0.95 4.24 5.51
N PHE A 159 -0.50 2.99 5.59
CA PHE A 159 -1.37 1.81 5.57
C PHE A 159 -2.45 1.89 6.67
N ARG A 160 -2.04 2.16 7.91
CA ARG A 160 -2.96 2.24 9.05
C ARG A 160 -3.98 3.35 8.84
N ARG A 161 -3.52 4.53 8.48
CA ARG A 161 -4.37 5.71 8.30
C ARG A 161 -5.40 5.50 7.20
N ARG A 162 -4.97 5.00 6.03
CA ARG A 162 -5.88 4.72 4.91
C ARG A 162 -6.95 3.68 5.23
N VAL A 163 -6.62 2.65 6.02
CA VAL A 163 -7.61 1.66 6.49
C VAL A 163 -8.58 2.29 7.48
N LEU A 164 -8.08 3.05 8.45
CA LEU A 164 -8.88 3.67 9.51
C LEU A 164 -9.71 4.87 9.02
N GLU A 165 -9.44 5.40 7.83
CA GLU A 165 -10.29 6.40 7.17
C GLU A 165 -11.57 5.81 6.53
N SER A 166 -11.83 4.51 6.71
CA SER A 166 -13.11 3.89 6.36
C SER A 166 -13.99 3.71 7.60
N ASP A 167 -15.25 4.14 7.54
CA ASP A 167 -16.21 4.06 8.63
C ASP A 167 -16.40 2.62 9.12
N HIS A 168 -16.46 1.66 8.20
CA HIS A 168 -16.57 0.24 8.53
C HIS A 168 -15.34 -0.27 9.32
N ALA A 169 -14.14 0.19 8.99
CA ALA A 169 -12.93 -0.16 9.74
C ALA A 169 -12.92 0.48 11.14
N ILE A 170 -13.44 1.70 11.29
CA ILE A 170 -13.62 2.34 12.61
C ILE A 170 -14.61 1.55 13.47
N VAL A 171 -15.73 1.08 12.91
CA VAL A 171 -16.69 0.22 13.64
C VAL A 171 -15.99 -1.03 14.19
N GLN A 172 -15.20 -1.73 13.36
CA GLN A 172 -14.41 -2.89 13.78
C GLN A 172 -13.34 -2.53 14.84
N ALA A 173 -12.74 -1.35 14.74
CA ALA A 173 -11.78 -0.84 15.71
C ALA A 173 -12.44 -0.55 17.07
N ILE A 174 -13.61 0.10 17.08
CA ILE A 174 -14.43 0.34 18.27
C ILE A 174 -14.77 -0.97 18.97
N GLU A 175 -15.23 -1.98 18.22
CA GLU A 175 -15.54 -3.31 18.76
C GLU A 175 -14.31 -3.92 19.44
N THR A 176 -13.18 -3.95 18.74
CA THR A 176 -11.92 -4.50 19.29
C THR A 176 -11.46 -3.75 20.54
N LEU A 177 -11.54 -2.42 20.54
CA LEU A 177 -11.13 -1.59 21.68
C LEU A 177 -12.10 -1.71 22.85
N THR A 178 -13.40 -1.89 22.59
CA THR A 178 -14.42 -2.17 23.60
C THR A 178 -14.13 -3.51 24.29
N HIS A 179 -13.77 -4.54 23.54
CA HIS A 179 -13.37 -5.83 24.11
C HIS A 179 -12.09 -5.73 24.95
N VAL A 180 -11.16 -4.85 24.58
CA VAL A 180 -9.96 -4.57 25.40
C VAL A 180 -10.33 -3.85 26.70
N ASP A 181 -11.20 -2.84 26.64
CA ASP A 181 -11.66 -2.08 27.81
C ASP A 181 -12.42 -2.96 28.81
N LYS A 182 -13.26 -3.86 28.31
CA LYS A 182 -13.98 -4.87 29.11
C LYS A 182 -13.09 -5.99 29.64
N GLY A 183 -11.83 -6.08 29.20
CA GLY A 183 -10.89 -7.14 29.58
C GLY A 183 -11.11 -8.49 28.90
N GLU A 184 -11.96 -8.54 27.86
CA GLU A 184 -12.22 -9.75 27.06
C GLU A 184 -11.05 -10.07 26.12
N LEU A 185 -10.36 -9.03 25.64
CA LEU A 185 -9.12 -9.16 24.85
C LEU A 185 -7.89 -8.77 25.68
N PRO A 186 -6.80 -9.55 25.64
CA PRO A 186 -5.56 -9.20 26.35
C PRO A 186 -4.98 -7.89 25.83
N PHE A 187 -4.80 -6.92 26.74
CA PHE A 187 -4.29 -5.58 26.41
C PHE A 187 -2.91 -5.64 25.73
N ASP A 188 -1.94 -6.32 26.32
CA ASP A 188 -0.53 -6.32 25.86
C ASP A 188 -0.34 -7.03 24.49
N ARG A 189 -1.28 -7.92 24.11
CA ARG A 189 -1.28 -8.58 22.80
C ARG A 189 -1.96 -7.74 21.71
N THR A 190 -2.83 -6.83 22.11
CA THR A 190 -3.70 -6.07 21.18
C THR A 190 -3.16 -4.66 20.95
N MET A 191 -2.53 -4.08 21.95
CA MET A 191 -2.01 -2.71 21.94
C MET A 191 -0.49 -2.71 21.73
N LYS A 192 0.03 -1.66 21.09
CA LYS A 192 1.46 -1.34 21.05
C LYS A 192 1.78 -0.51 22.30
N ILE A 193 2.59 -1.06 23.19
CA ILE A 193 3.04 -0.34 24.40
C ILE A 193 4.48 0.06 24.17
N SER A 194 4.76 1.37 24.26
CA SER A 194 6.12 1.87 24.27
C SER A 194 6.75 1.53 25.62
N THR A 195 7.86 0.78 25.61
CA THR A 195 8.65 0.48 26.81
C THR A 195 9.45 1.68 27.30
N ALA A 196 9.55 2.74 26.49
CA ALA A 196 10.28 3.96 26.82
C ALA A 196 9.47 4.93 27.71
N GLU A 197 8.14 4.79 27.74
CA GLU A 197 7.26 5.70 28.49
C GLU A 197 6.80 5.08 29.81
N GLU A 198 7.04 5.80 30.91
CA GLU A 198 6.45 5.45 32.19
C GLU A 198 4.91 5.52 32.13
N ASN A 199 4.27 4.49 32.68
CA ASN A 199 2.81 4.33 32.78
C ASN A 199 2.06 4.39 31.43
N ALA A 200 2.72 4.04 30.32
CA ALA A 200 2.11 4.04 28.98
C ALA A 200 0.80 3.23 28.93
N LYS A 201 0.78 2.06 29.57
CA LYS A 201 -0.40 1.20 29.66
C LYS A 201 -1.59 1.89 30.32
N GLU A 202 -1.37 2.54 31.47
CA GLU A 202 -2.43 3.23 32.21
C GLU A 202 -2.94 4.46 31.46
N LYS A 203 -2.05 5.21 30.81
CA LYS A 203 -2.41 6.36 29.97
C LYS A 203 -3.32 5.93 28.82
N ILE A 204 -2.94 4.87 28.09
CA ILE A 204 -3.75 4.34 26.99
C ILE A 204 -5.08 3.81 27.51
N ALA A 205 -5.08 3.00 28.57
CA ALA A 205 -6.30 2.44 29.15
C ALA A 205 -7.31 3.52 29.57
N ARG A 206 -6.84 4.63 30.16
CA ARG A 206 -7.71 5.77 30.53
C ARG A 206 -8.31 6.51 29.33
N ARG A 207 -7.64 6.52 28.17
CA ARG A 207 -8.11 7.19 26.95
C ARG A 207 -9.21 6.42 26.23
N ILE A 208 -9.19 5.08 26.32
CA ILE A 208 -10.10 4.20 25.57
C ILE A 208 -11.58 4.60 25.77
N PRO A 209 -12.15 4.61 26.99
CA PRO A 209 -13.59 4.85 27.16
C PRO A 209 -14.04 6.23 26.64
N TYR A 210 -13.22 7.27 26.82
CA TYR A 210 -13.55 8.63 26.36
C TYR A 210 -13.48 8.76 24.82
N ASN A 211 -12.45 8.18 24.21
CA ASN A 211 -12.30 8.21 22.76
C ASN A 211 -13.36 7.32 22.10
N LEU A 212 -13.76 6.19 22.71
CA LEU A 212 -14.85 5.35 22.20
C LEU A 212 -16.18 6.10 22.11
N GLU A 213 -16.54 6.87 23.15
CA GLU A 213 -17.76 7.69 23.11
C GLU A 213 -17.71 8.73 21.99
N THR A 214 -16.54 9.35 21.80
CA THR A 214 -16.34 10.35 20.74
C THR A 214 -16.43 9.71 19.35
N LEU A 215 -15.79 8.55 19.15
CA LEU A 215 -15.82 7.81 17.89
C LEU A 215 -17.26 7.40 17.51
N GLN A 216 -18.05 6.93 18.49
CA GLN A 216 -19.45 6.57 18.24
C GLN A 216 -20.27 7.77 17.75
N LYS A 217 -20.12 8.93 18.41
CA LYS A 217 -20.81 10.17 17.99
C LYS A 217 -20.39 10.61 16.58
N LEU A 218 -19.11 10.49 16.23
CA LEU A 218 -18.62 10.85 14.90
C LEU A 218 -19.14 9.90 13.82
N LEU A 219 -19.24 8.60 14.10
CA LEU A 219 -19.86 7.62 13.19
C LEU A 219 -21.34 7.92 12.97
N ASP A 220 -22.09 8.23 14.03
CA ASP A 220 -23.52 8.53 13.91
C ASP A 220 -23.75 9.80 13.07
N LEU A 221 -22.88 10.81 13.22
CA LEU A 221 -22.89 12.00 12.37
C LEU A 221 -22.53 11.68 10.90
N ASN A 222 -21.57 10.79 10.66
CA ASN A 222 -21.23 10.35 9.29
C ASN A 222 -22.36 9.57 8.64
N ARG A 223 -23.06 8.70 9.37
CA ARG A 223 -24.26 7.99 8.86
C ARG A 223 -25.37 8.96 8.49
N ALA A 224 -25.66 9.93 9.35
CA ALA A 224 -26.65 10.96 9.05
C ALA A 224 -26.25 11.82 7.84
N ASP A 225 -24.96 12.11 7.68
CA ASP A 225 -24.46 12.84 6.52
C ASP A 225 -24.41 11.99 5.25
N TRP A 226 -24.25 10.66 5.35
CA TRP A 226 -24.43 9.73 4.24
C TRP A 226 -25.86 9.80 3.70
N ASP A 227 -26.87 9.74 4.57
CA ASP A 227 -28.28 9.87 4.14
C ASP A 227 -28.53 11.21 3.44
N ARG A 228 -27.92 12.30 3.94
CA ARG A 228 -27.99 13.62 3.30
C ARG A 228 -27.24 13.68 1.97
N LEU A 229 -26.11 12.98 1.88
CA LEU A 229 -25.31 12.88 0.66
C LEU A 229 -26.13 12.19 -0.44
N GLU A 230 -26.85 11.12 -0.12
CA GLU A 230 -27.73 10.44 -1.06
C GLU A 230 -28.87 11.34 -1.54
N GLN A 231 -29.52 12.08 -0.63
CA GLN A 231 -30.53 13.07 -0.99
C GLN A 231 -29.97 14.17 -1.89
N ALA A 232 -28.77 14.68 -1.59
CA ALA A 232 -28.11 15.71 -2.39
C ALA A 232 -27.73 15.20 -3.80
N LYS A 233 -27.24 13.95 -3.90
CA LYS A 233 -26.96 13.28 -5.18
C LYS A 233 -28.24 13.12 -6.01
N GLN A 234 -29.35 12.71 -5.39
CA GLN A 234 -30.66 12.61 -6.08
C GLN A 234 -31.17 13.98 -6.55
N ALA A 235 -30.99 15.02 -5.73
CA ALA A 235 -31.33 16.41 -6.08
C ALA A 235 -30.37 17.06 -7.09
N LYS A 236 -29.25 16.40 -7.44
CA LYS A 236 -28.16 16.91 -8.28
C LYS A 236 -27.57 18.23 -7.76
N ASP A 237 -27.51 18.40 -6.44
CA ASP A 237 -26.87 19.54 -5.81
C ASP A 237 -25.38 19.26 -5.59
N GLU A 238 -24.57 19.59 -6.60
CA GLU A 238 -23.11 19.36 -6.59
C GLU A 238 -22.41 20.06 -5.41
N LYS A 239 -22.88 21.24 -4.99
CA LYS A 239 -22.26 22.00 -3.90
C LYS A 239 -22.52 21.33 -2.55
N ALA A 240 -23.75 20.86 -2.34
CA ALA A 240 -24.09 20.09 -1.15
C ALA A 240 -23.26 18.80 -1.09
N VAL A 241 -23.17 18.06 -2.21
CA VAL A 241 -22.35 16.84 -2.31
C VAL A 241 -20.90 17.10 -1.93
N GLU A 242 -20.25 18.11 -2.51
CA GLU A 242 -18.86 18.44 -2.21
C GLU A 242 -18.66 18.81 -0.73
N SER A 243 -19.54 19.65 -0.18
CA SER A 243 -19.45 20.11 1.21
C SER A 243 -19.65 18.98 2.24
N ILE A 244 -20.59 18.06 1.96
CA ILE A 244 -20.89 16.91 2.83
C ILE A 244 -19.72 15.93 2.77
N THR A 245 -19.23 15.58 1.58
CA THR A 245 -18.07 14.69 1.41
C THR A 245 -16.85 15.23 2.14
N ALA A 246 -16.51 16.51 1.98
CA ALA A 246 -15.37 17.12 2.67
C ALA A 246 -15.52 17.06 4.20
N THR A 247 -16.74 17.23 4.71
CA THR A 247 -17.05 17.14 6.14
C THR A 247 -16.89 15.71 6.66
N MET A 248 -17.39 14.72 5.92
CA MET A 248 -17.23 13.30 6.24
C MET A 248 -15.76 12.90 6.26
N ASP A 249 -14.97 13.33 5.28
CA ASP A 249 -13.54 13.02 5.20
C ASP A 249 -12.72 13.69 6.31
N MET A 250 -13.10 14.90 6.75
CA MET A 250 -12.51 15.52 7.93
C MET A 250 -12.78 14.69 9.20
N ARG A 251 -14.01 14.19 9.38
CA ARG A 251 -14.36 13.34 10.52
C ARG A 251 -13.69 11.98 10.45
N ARG A 252 -13.59 11.34 9.27
CA ARG A 252 -12.83 10.11 9.03
C ARG A 252 -11.37 10.25 9.46
N ARG A 253 -10.71 11.33 9.04
CA ARG A 253 -9.34 11.67 9.47
C ARG A 253 -9.24 11.81 10.98
N LYS A 254 -10.18 12.54 11.61
CA LYS A 254 -10.22 12.68 13.08
C LYS A 254 -10.43 11.33 13.78
N MET A 255 -11.31 10.48 13.28
CA MET A 255 -11.54 9.14 13.84
C MET A 255 -10.30 8.26 13.73
N ALA A 256 -9.60 8.31 12.60
CA ALA A 256 -8.33 7.61 12.42
C ALA A 256 -7.29 8.06 13.45
N THR A 257 -7.12 9.37 13.66
CA THR A 257 -6.22 9.93 14.69
C THR A 257 -6.58 9.43 16.09
N LEU A 258 -7.87 9.46 16.48
CA LEU A 258 -8.31 8.97 17.80
C LEU A 258 -7.99 7.49 18.02
N VAL A 259 -8.13 6.65 16.97
CA VAL A 259 -7.76 5.23 17.03
C VAL A 259 -6.25 5.04 17.09
N GLU A 260 -5.47 5.87 16.41
CA GLU A 260 -4.01 5.86 16.46
C GLU A 260 -3.47 6.24 17.84
N GLU A 261 -4.05 7.24 18.50
CA GLU A 261 -3.71 7.65 19.87
C GLU A 261 -3.95 6.54 20.90
N MET A 262 -4.89 5.65 20.63
CA MET A 262 -5.12 4.45 21.44
C MET A 262 -4.08 3.36 21.17
N SER A 263 -3.19 3.49 20.18
CA SER A 263 -2.06 2.58 19.94
C SER A 263 -2.46 1.13 19.61
N LEU A 264 -3.54 0.92 18.85
CA LEU A 264 -3.92 -0.41 18.36
C LEU A 264 -2.80 -1.02 17.50
N ARG A 265 -2.42 -2.29 17.67
CA ARG A 265 -1.33 -2.93 16.91
C ARG A 265 -1.72 -3.14 15.43
N THR A 266 -0.77 -2.97 14.50
CA THR A 266 -0.98 -3.15 13.04
C THR A 266 -1.54 -4.53 12.68
N SER A 267 -1.16 -5.59 13.41
CA SER A 267 -1.69 -6.94 13.23
C SER A 267 -3.22 -7.06 13.43
N ARG A 268 -3.82 -6.13 14.19
CA ARG A 268 -5.27 -6.06 14.40
C ARG A 268 -6.00 -5.29 13.31
N ILE A 269 -5.30 -4.42 12.58
CA ILE A 269 -5.85 -3.62 11.47
C ILE A 269 -5.87 -4.42 10.16
N VAL A 270 -4.91 -5.33 9.96
CA VAL A 270 -4.87 -6.19 8.75
C VAL A 270 -6.17 -6.96 8.49
N PRO A 271 -6.85 -7.56 9.50
CA PRO A 271 -8.19 -8.13 9.32
C PRO A 271 -9.25 -7.15 8.80
N TYR A 272 -9.18 -5.86 9.16
CA TYR A 272 -10.15 -4.86 8.71
C TYR A 272 -10.01 -4.63 7.20
N LEU A 273 -8.78 -4.53 6.68
CA LEU A 273 -8.53 -4.49 5.25
C LEU A 273 -9.09 -5.73 4.54
N LYS A 274 -8.90 -6.94 5.11
CA LYS A 274 -9.45 -8.17 4.51
C LYS A 274 -10.98 -8.11 4.41
N LYS A 275 -11.67 -7.54 5.40
CA LYS A 275 -13.11 -7.33 5.35
C LYS A 275 -13.51 -6.30 4.30
N LEU A 276 -12.82 -5.16 4.24
CA LEU A 276 -13.04 -4.16 3.19
C LEU A 276 -12.85 -4.73 1.79
N ARG A 277 -11.80 -5.55 1.55
CA ARG A 277 -11.61 -6.26 0.28
C ARG A 277 -12.79 -7.16 -0.07
N SER A 278 -13.29 -7.92 0.90
CA SER A 278 -14.42 -8.82 0.70
C SER A 278 -15.69 -8.04 0.33
N ILE A 279 -15.94 -6.91 1.00
CA ILE A 279 -17.10 -6.06 0.72
C ILE A 279 -16.95 -5.41 -0.66
N ALA A 280 -15.80 -4.82 -0.97
CA ALA A 280 -15.54 -4.20 -2.27
C ALA A 280 -15.70 -5.18 -3.44
N GLN A 281 -15.19 -6.41 -3.28
CA GLN A 281 -15.33 -7.45 -4.29
C GLN A 281 -16.80 -7.85 -4.47
N LYS A 282 -17.55 -8.02 -3.38
CA LYS A 282 -18.97 -8.37 -3.42
C LYS A 282 -19.81 -7.25 -4.06
N MET A 283 -19.56 -5.99 -3.71
CA MET A 283 -20.23 -4.83 -4.33
C MET A 283 -19.96 -4.79 -5.85
N LYS A 284 -18.72 -5.03 -6.26
CA LYS A 284 -18.34 -5.07 -7.68
C LYS A 284 -18.99 -6.21 -8.45
N GLU A 285 -19.13 -7.38 -7.83
CA GLU A 285 -19.84 -8.53 -8.41
C GLU A 285 -21.33 -8.24 -8.59
N LEU A 286 -21.98 -7.75 -7.53
CA LEU A 286 -23.39 -7.34 -7.57
C LEU A 286 -23.65 -6.27 -8.62
N GLN A 287 -22.83 -5.23 -8.67
CA GLN A 287 -22.95 -4.17 -9.66
C GLN A 287 -22.81 -4.70 -11.10
N ARG A 288 -21.87 -5.63 -11.32
CA ARG A 288 -21.69 -6.28 -12.62
C ARG A 288 -22.89 -7.11 -13.02
N ASP A 289 -23.50 -7.82 -12.07
CA ASP A 289 -24.63 -8.72 -12.33
C ASP A 289 -25.93 -7.94 -12.52
N ILE A 290 -26.16 -6.86 -11.75
CA ILE A 290 -27.25 -5.89 -11.97
C ILE A 290 -27.12 -5.27 -13.38
N ALA A 291 -25.94 -4.80 -13.75
CA ALA A 291 -25.71 -4.23 -15.09
C ALA A 291 -25.90 -5.24 -16.24
N LYS A 292 -25.72 -6.54 -15.99
CA LYS A 292 -26.06 -7.60 -16.98
C LYS A 292 -27.56 -7.84 -17.02
N ALA A 293 -28.24 -7.83 -15.88
CA ALA A 293 -29.68 -8.02 -15.79
C ALA A 293 -30.43 -6.90 -16.53
N GLU A 294 -29.98 -5.65 -16.39
CA GLU A 294 -30.52 -4.51 -17.15
C GLU A 294 -30.34 -4.67 -18.67
N LYS A 295 -29.20 -5.23 -19.11
CA LYS A 295 -28.92 -5.45 -20.54
C LYS A 295 -29.65 -6.67 -21.12
N PHE A 296 -29.91 -7.68 -20.31
CA PHE A 296 -30.50 -8.95 -20.71
C PHE A 296 -31.65 -9.36 -19.78
N PRO A 297 -32.76 -8.60 -19.76
CA PRO A 297 -33.85 -8.79 -18.79
C PRO A 297 -34.53 -10.16 -18.87
N GLY A 298 -34.48 -10.84 -20.02
CA GLY A 298 -35.04 -12.19 -20.17
C GLY A 298 -34.20 -13.33 -19.59
N ARG A 299 -33.00 -13.05 -19.04
CA ARG A 299 -32.08 -14.06 -18.49
C ARG A 299 -32.07 -14.12 -16.96
N PHE A 300 -32.65 -13.13 -16.30
CA PHE A 300 -32.64 -12.99 -14.86
C PHE A 300 -34.08 -12.94 -14.36
N ASP A 301 -34.34 -13.55 -13.21
CA ASP A 301 -35.63 -13.42 -12.55
C ASP A 301 -35.74 -12.00 -11.94
N PRO A 302 -36.88 -11.30 -12.08
CA PRO A 302 -37.08 -9.99 -11.47
C PRO A 302 -36.87 -9.98 -9.94
N GLU A 303 -37.26 -11.05 -9.24
CA GLU A 303 -37.08 -11.17 -7.78
C GLU A 303 -35.57 -11.25 -7.43
N ASP A 304 -34.79 -11.99 -8.22
CA ASP A 304 -33.32 -12.07 -8.02
C ASP A 304 -32.66 -10.71 -8.20
N VAL A 305 -33.15 -9.89 -9.16
CA VAL A 305 -32.61 -8.54 -9.40
C VAL A 305 -32.92 -7.60 -8.26
N GLU A 306 -34.14 -7.66 -7.70
CA GLU A 306 -34.54 -6.87 -6.53
C GLU A 306 -33.67 -7.23 -5.32
N VAL A 307 -33.44 -8.53 -5.06
CA VAL A 307 -32.54 -8.98 -3.98
C VAL A 307 -31.11 -8.48 -4.17
N MET A 308 -30.59 -8.50 -5.40
CA MET A 308 -29.26 -7.95 -5.70
C MET A 308 -29.18 -6.44 -5.44
N GLN A 309 -30.24 -5.70 -5.76
CA GLN A 309 -30.34 -4.26 -5.51
C GLN A 309 -30.43 -3.94 -4.01
N GLU A 310 -31.21 -4.70 -3.25
CA GLU A 310 -31.25 -4.56 -1.78
C GLU A 310 -29.91 -4.91 -1.13
N GLU A 311 -29.22 -5.95 -1.63
CA GLU A 311 -27.93 -6.36 -1.09
C GLU A 311 -26.86 -5.29 -1.33
N ILE A 312 -26.78 -4.71 -2.53
CA ILE A 312 -25.82 -3.63 -2.81
C ILE A 312 -26.13 -2.38 -2.00
N GLU A 313 -27.41 -2.05 -1.80
CA GLU A 313 -27.84 -0.92 -0.97
C GLU A 313 -27.45 -1.12 0.50
N GLY A 314 -27.69 -2.31 1.04
CA GLY A 314 -27.26 -2.67 2.38
C GLY A 314 -25.75 -2.56 2.57
N LEU A 315 -24.96 -2.96 1.56
CA LEU A 315 -23.50 -2.81 1.59
C LEU A 315 -23.07 -1.34 1.50
N ARG A 316 -23.70 -0.52 0.65
CA ARG A 316 -23.45 0.94 0.55
C ARG A 316 -23.70 1.62 1.89
N SER A 317 -24.84 1.36 2.53
CA SER A 317 -25.18 1.88 3.85
C SER A 317 -24.21 1.39 4.94
N LEU A 318 -23.74 0.15 4.87
CA LEU A 318 -22.78 -0.42 5.82
C LEU A 318 -21.41 0.27 5.78
N VAL A 319 -20.92 0.64 4.58
CA VAL A 319 -19.59 1.26 4.42
C VAL A 319 -19.63 2.78 4.31
N CYS A 320 -20.79 3.37 3.98
CA CYS A 320 -20.96 4.79 3.66
C CYS A 320 -20.06 5.27 2.51
N GLU A 321 -19.94 4.45 1.47
CA GLU A 321 -19.12 4.70 0.27
C GLU A 321 -19.78 4.05 -0.95
N GLU A 322 -19.58 4.64 -2.14
CA GLU A 322 -20.01 4.01 -3.39
C GLU A 322 -19.11 2.82 -3.79
N PRO A 323 -19.62 1.85 -4.59
CA PRO A 323 -18.84 0.69 -5.02
C PRO A 323 -17.48 1.05 -5.65
N GLU A 324 -17.44 2.05 -6.53
CA GLU A 324 -16.23 2.51 -7.21
C GLU A 324 -15.25 3.17 -6.24
N GLU A 325 -15.75 4.02 -5.34
CA GLU A 325 -14.95 4.73 -4.33
C GLU A 325 -14.26 3.75 -3.39
N LEU A 326 -15.03 2.76 -2.88
CA LEU A 326 -14.49 1.72 -2.01
C LEU A 326 -13.46 0.85 -2.75
N TYR A 327 -13.72 0.50 -4.00
CA TYR A 327 -12.78 -0.29 -4.80
C TYR A 327 -11.44 0.44 -5.01
N GLU A 328 -11.47 1.72 -5.38
CA GLU A 328 -10.26 2.53 -5.55
C GLU A 328 -9.54 2.75 -4.21
N ARG A 329 -10.27 2.95 -3.10
CA ARG A 329 -9.68 2.99 -1.76
C ARG A 329 -8.94 1.69 -1.43
N VAL A 330 -9.59 0.54 -1.61
CA VAL A 330 -8.98 -0.77 -1.32
C VAL A 330 -7.75 -1.01 -2.19
N ARG A 331 -7.80 -0.64 -3.47
CA ARG A 331 -6.66 -0.72 -4.37
C ARG A 331 -5.48 0.13 -3.90
N ALA A 332 -5.74 1.38 -3.50
CA ALA A 332 -4.72 2.27 -2.96
C ALA A 332 -4.11 1.72 -1.66
N ILE A 333 -4.95 1.18 -0.76
CA ILE A 333 -4.48 0.54 0.47
C ILE A 333 -3.62 -0.69 0.16
N ASP A 334 -4.02 -1.53 -0.79
CA ASP A 334 -3.30 -2.75 -1.16
C ASP A 334 -1.92 -2.46 -1.75
N ALA A 335 -1.78 -1.36 -2.48
CA ALA A 335 -0.52 -0.88 -3.02
C ALA A 335 0.46 -0.57 -1.86
N VAL A 336 0.03 0.29 -0.92
CA VAL A 336 0.82 0.65 0.27
C VAL A 336 1.11 -0.56 1.16
N PHE A 337 0.12 -1.44 1.36
CA PHE A 337 0.30 -2.65 2.16
C PHE A 337 1.33 -3.61 1.54
N TRP A 338 1.34 -3.71 0.21
CA TRP A 338 2.35 -4.50 -0.50
C TRP A 338 3.75 -3.89 -0.33
N GLU A 339 3.89 -2.58 -0.43
CA GLU A 339 5.18 -1.91 -0.18
C GLU A 339 5.68 -2.11 1.25
N TYR A 340 4.78 -1.99 2.24
CA TYR A 340 5.08 -2.27 3.65
C TYR A 340 5.59 -3.69 3.85
N GLU A 341 4.86 -4.69 3.33
CA GLU A 341 5.22 -6.10 3.43
C GLU A 341 6.53 -6.40 2.70
N GLN A 342 6.77 -5.77 1.54
CA GLN A 342 8.00 -5.94 0.79
C GLN A 342 9.20 -5.37 1.54
N ALA A 343 9.11 -4.14 2.05
CA ALA A 343 10.19 -3.52 2.82
C ALA A 343 10.52 -4.34 4.07
N LYS A 344 9.51 -4.89 4.74
CA LYS A 344 9.68 -5.81 5.87
C LYS A 344 10.40 -7.10 5.49
N ARG A 345 10.04 -7.70 4.34
CA ARG A 345 10.71 -8.90 3.81
C ARG A 345 12.16 -8.61 3.43
N ASP A 346 12.43 -7.47 2.82
CA ASP A 346 13.78 -7.08 2.40
C ASP A 346 14.69 -6.88 3.63
N LEU A 347 14.20 -6.18 4.66
CA LEU A 347 14.94 -5.96 5.91
C LEU A 347 15.20 -7.28 6.66
N SER A 348 14.20 -8.15 6.71
CA SER A 348 14.33 -9.48 7.33
C SER A 348 15.26 -10.39 6.53
N GLY A 349 15.16 -10.35 5.20
CA GLY A 349 15.97 -11.10 4.25
C GLY A 349 17.47 -10.82 4.39
N GLY A 350 17.83 -9.53 4.46
CA GLY A 350 19.21 -9.11 4.70
C GLY A 350 19.80 -9.60 6.03
N ASN A 351 18.92 -9.88 7.01
CA ASN A 351 19.29 -10.30 8.36
C ASN A 351 19.17 -11.81 8.61
N LEU A 352 18.81 -12.63 7.62
CA LEU A 352 18.70 -14.10 7.78
C LEU A 352 19.99 -14.78 8.25
N ARG A 353 21.16 -14.23 7.88
CA ARG A 353 22.47 -14.78 8.27
C ARG A 353 22.72 -14.63 9.77
N LEU A 354 22.18 -13.57 10.40
CA LEU A 354 22.23 -13.38 11.84
C LEU A 354 21.51 -14.54 12.54
N VAL A 355 20.30 -14.88 12.09
CA VAL A 355 19.52 -15.99 12.63
C VAL A 355 20.30 -17.30 12.58
N VAL A 356 20.90 -17.63 11.44
CA VAL A 356 21.71 -18.85 11.30
C VAL A 356 22.93 -18.83 12.24
N SER A 357 23.59 -17.69 12.41
CA SER A 357 24.74 -17.57 13.31
C SER A 357 24.37 -17.79 14.79
N ILE A 358 23.19 -17.33 15.20
CA ILE A 358 22.64 -17.55 16.55
C ILE A 358 22.19 -19.01 16.69
N ALA A 359 21.44 -19.53 15.73
CA ALA A 359 20.91 -20.91 15.73
C ALA A 359 22.01 -21.97 15.87
N LYS A 360 23.21 -21.73 15.30
CA LYS A 360 24.37 -22.61 15.45
C LYS A 360 24.72 -22.90 16.91
N LYS A 361 24.52 -21.95 17.84
CA LYS A 361 24.81 -22.09 19.28
C LYS A 361 23.82 -23.01 20.02
N TYR A 362 22.65 -23.26 19.41
CA TYR A 362 21.57 -24.07 19.98
C TYR A 362 21.45 -25.45 19.34
N ARG A 363 22.41 -25.82 18.47
CA ARG A 363 22.45 -27.14 17.83
C ARG A 363 22.57 -28.25 18.90
N ASN A 364 22.00 -29.42 18.60
CA ASN A 364 22.04 -30.63 19.43
C ASN A 364 21.31 -30.52 20.78
N ARG A 365 20.33 -29.60 20.91
CA ARG A 365 19.49 -29.44 22.11
C ARG A 365 18.12 -30.14 22.00
N GLY A 366 17.99 -31.12 21.10
CA GLY A 366 16.77 -31.92 20.93
C GLY A 366 15.81 -31.47 19.83
N LEU A 367 16.08 -30.35 19.14
CA LEU A 367 15.34 -29.88 17.97
C LEU A 367 16.20 -29.93 16.70
N SER A 368 15.57 -30.11 15.54
CA SER A 368 16.26 -30.04 14.26
C SER A 368 16.87 -28.65 14.04
N PHE A 369 18.01 -28.60 13.36
CA PHE A 369 18.65 -27.33 13.05
C PHE A 369 17.76 -26.43 12.19
N LEU A 370 16.95 -27.02 11.31
CA LEU A 370 15.96 -26.29 10.51
C LEU A 370 14.88 -25.66 11.39
N ASP A 371 14.35 -26.41 12.36
CA ASP A 371 13.30 -25.91 13.25
C ASP A 371 13.80 -24.72 14.07
N ILE A 372 15.04 -24.77 14.56
CA ILE A 372 15.68 -23.67 15.29
C ILE A 372 15.83 -22.44 14.37
N ILE A 373 16.20 -22.63 13.10
CA ILE A 373 16.28 -21.54 12.13
C ILE A 373 14.89 -20.96 11.85
N GLN A 374 13.86 -21.79 11.68
CA GLN A 374 12.49 -21.33 11.40
C GLN A 374 11.90 -20.52 12.57
N GLU A 375 12.11 -20.99 13.81
CA GLU A 375 11.73 -20.24 15.01
C GLU A 375 12.48 -18.91 15.09
N GLY A 376 13.78 -18.91 14.80
CA GLY A 376 14.60 -17.70 14.76
C GLY A 376 14.16 -16.71 13.67
N ASN A 377 13.79 -17.19 12.48
CA ASN A 377 13.27 -16.37 11.40
C ASN A 377 11.91 -15.78 11.76
N THR A 378 11.05 -16.55 12.43
CA THR A 378 9.76 -16.07 12.94
C THR A 378 9.96 -14.99 14.01
N GLY A 379 10.94 -15.19 14.90
CA GLY A 379 11.37 -14.18 15.87
C GLY A 379 11.87 -12.90 15.21
N LEU A 380 12.70 -13.02 14.18
CA LEU A 380 13.21 -11.87 13.41
C LEU A 380 12.06 -11.09 12.75
N MET A 381 11.15 -11.78 12.06
CA MET A 381 9.98 -11.16 11.43
C MET A 381 9.10 -10.40 12.44
N ARG A 382 9.00 -10.89 13.67
CA ARG A 382 8.29 -10.20 14.77
C ARG A 382 9.07 -9.05 15.39
N ALA A 383 10.40 -9.08 15.32
CA ALA A 383 11.25 -7.99 15.81
C ALA A 383 11.26 -6.81 14.83
N VAL A 384 11.05 -7.07 13.55
CA VAL A 384 10.87 -6.04 12.51
C VAL A 384 9.47 -5.39 12.57
N ASP A 385 8.47 -6.12 13.08
CA ASP A 385 7.13 -5.57 13.40
C ASP A 385 7.14 -4.66 14.63
#